data_AF-A0AAX2H5H3-F1
#
_entry.id   AF-A0AAX2H5H3-F1
#
_cell.length_a   1.000
_cell.length_b   1.000
_cell.length_c   1.000
_cell.angle_alpha   90.00
_cell.angle_beta   90.00
_cell.angle_gamma   90.00
#
_symmetry.space_group_name_H-M   'P 1'
#
loop_
_entity.id
_entity.type
_entity.pdbx_description
1 polymer ?
#
loop_
_entity_poly.entity_id
_entity_poly.type
_entity_poly.pdbx_seq_one_letter_code
_entity_poly.pdbx_strand_id
1 'polypeptide(L)'
;MAKIKFKSDEEYLTHFEGLIDSLRHIARDYGYCAYGLSYKDYSGRTVISLDYYDVKLDLVVSWDLVKDVGIAVRRFKDKEVLLFRGETVITHKQIKYLKEMELQAS
;
A
#
# COMPACT_ATOMS: atom_id res chain seq x y z
N MET A 1 6.10 1.23 -20.87
CA MET A 1 4.91 2.08 -20.61
C MET A 1 5.43 3.38 -20.02
N ALA A 2 4.94 4.52 -20.49
CA ALA A 2 5.34 5.82 -19.98
C ALA A 2 4.49 6.15 -18.75
N LYS A 3 5.14 6.48 -17.62
CA LYS A 3 4.43 6.87 -16.39
C LYS A 3 3.46 8.02 -16.65
N ILE A 4 2.21 7.90 -16.20
CA ILE A 4 1.25 9.01 -16.32
C ILE A 4 1.84 10.20 -15.54
N LYS A 5 1.99 11.33 -16.23
CA LYS A 5 2.44 12.59 -15.64
C LYS A 5 1.22 13.39 -15.21
N PHE A 6 1.02 13.51 -13.91
CA PHE A 6 0.00 14.40 -13.35
C PHE A 6 0.42 15.85 -13.53
N LYS A 7 -0.53 16.71 -13.87
CA LYS A 7 -0.32 18.15 -14.12
C LYS A 7 -0.53 18.98 -12.85
N SER A 8 -1.12 18.40 -11.81
CA SER A 8 -1.33 19.02 -10.50
C SER A 8 -1.46 17.97 -9.40
N ASP A 9 -1.32 18.42 -8.15
CA ASP A 9 -1.57 17.59 -6.97
C ASP A 9 -3.04 17.14 -6.89
N GLU A 10 -3.98 17.94 -7.37
CA GLU A 10 -5.40 17.59 -7.41
C GLU A 10 -5.68 16.43 -8.37
N GLU A 11 -5.05 16.43 -9.56
CA GLU A 11 -5.15 15.32 -10.51
C GLU A 11 -4.56 14.04 -9.92
N TYR A 12 -3.42 14.16 -9.24
CA TYR A 12 -2.79 13.06 -8.52
C TYR A 12 -3.70 12.49 -7.42
N LEU A 13 -4.22 13.35 -6.53
CA LEU A 13 -5.08 12.93 -5.43
C LEU A 13 -6.39 12.31 -5.94
N THR A 14 -6.95 12.83 -7.02
CA THR A 14 -8.17 12.30 -7.65
C THR A 14 -7.90 10.92 -8.26
N HIS A 15 -6.77 10.73 -8.96
CA HIS A 15 -6.40 9.43 -9.52
C HIS A 15 -6.26 8.37 -8.42
N PHE A 16 -5.63 8.73 -7.30
CA PHE A 16 -5.33 7.81 -6.21
C PHE A 16 -6.40 7.73 -5.11
N GLU A 17 -7.51 8.46 -5.21
CA GLU A 17 -8.52 8.60 -4.14
C GLU A 17 -8.94 7.24 -3.55
N GLY A 18 -9.33 6.29 -4.40
CA GLY A 18 -9.75 4.96 -3.94
C GLY A 18 -8.64 4.13 -3.30
N LEU A 19 -7.38 4.30 -3.74
CA LEU A 19 -6.23 3.65 -3.10
C LEU A 19 -5.93 4.32 -1.76
N ILE A 20 -5.94 5.65 -1.69
CA ILE A 20 -5.72 6.43 -0.47
C ILE A 20 -6.73 6.03 0.60
N ASP A 21 -8.01 5.94 0.25
CA ASP A 21 -9.06 5.53 1.19
C ASP A 21 -8.87 4.08 1.66
N SER A 22 -8.50 3.17 0.75
CA SER A 22 -8.19 1.79 1.12
C SER A 22 -7.00 1.71 2.09
N LEU A 23 -5.92 2.44 1.82
CA LEU A 23 -4.75 2.50 2.69
C LEU A 23 -5.09 3.11 4.04
N ARG A 24 -5.95 4.13 4.09
CA ARG A 24 -6.42 4.75 5.33
C ARG A 24 -7.21 3.78 6.20
N HIS A 25 -8.10 3.00 5.60
CA HIS A 25 -8.86 1.99 6.33
C HIS A 25 -7.96 0.88 6.88
N ILE A 26 -7.07 0.34 6.05
CA ILE A 26 -6.08 -0.66 6.49
C ILE A 26 -5.22 -0.10 7.62
N ALA A 27 -4.67 1.11 7.46
CA ALA A 27 -3.84 1.73 8.48
C ALA A 27 -4.56 1.84 9.82
N ARG A 28 -5.84 2.24 9.81
CA ARG A 28 -6.68 2.34 11.00
C ARG A 28 -6.92 0.98 11.66
N ASP A 29 -7.18 -0.06 10.87
CA ASP A 29 -7.43 -1.42 11.38
C ASP A 29 -6.20 -2.00 12.09
N TYR A 30 -5.00 -1.56 11.70
CA TYR A 30 -3.72 -1.91 12.35
C TYR A 30 -3.27 -0.89 13.42
N GLY A 31 -4.10 0.12 13.73
CA GLY A 31 -3.82 1.10 14.79
C GLY A 31 -2.81 2.19 14.44
N TYR A 32 -2.54 2.42 13.15
CA TYR A 32 -1.64 3.48 12.68
C TYR A 32 -2.37 4.82 12.51
N CYS A 33 -1.65 5.91 12.74
CA CYS A 33 -2.17 7.27 12.61
C CYS A 33 -1.87 7.86 11.23
N ALA A 34 -2.87 8.46 10.59
CA ALA A 34 -2.71 9.13 9.31
C ALA A 34 -1.99 10.48 9.43
N TYR A 35 -1.10 10.77 8.50
CA TYR A 35 -0.37 12.02 8.35
C TYR A 35 -0.18 12.32 6.85
N GLY A 36 -1.17 12.97 6.24
CA GLY A 36 -1.22 13.14 4.78
C GLY A 36 -1.33 11.79 4.08
N LEU A 37 -0.38 11.49 3.18
CA LEU A 37 -0.28 10.21 2.46
C LEU A 37 0.65 9.19 3.13
N SER A 38 1.06 9.47 4.36
CA SER A 38 1.87 8.59 5.20
C SER A 38 1.09 8.18 6.45
N TYR A 39 1.36 6.98 6.94
CA TYR A 39 0.72 6.42 8.13
C TYR A 39 1.80 5.95 9.10
N LYS A 40 1.67 6.33 10.37
CA LYS A 40 2.72 6.18 11.38
C LYS A 40 2.29 5.28 12.53
N ASP A 41 3.26 4.56 13.10
CA ASP A 41 3.07 3.86 14.37
C ASP A 41 3.08 4.83 15.56
N TYR A 42 2.87 4.29 16.76
CA TYR A 42 2.86 5.06 18.00
C TYR A 42 4.22 5.69 18.35
N SER A 43 5.32 5.20 17.75
CA SER A 43 6.66 5.78 17.90
C SER A 43 6.92 6.94 16.93
N GLY A 44 5.98 7.21 16.02
CA GLY A 44 6.09 8.22 14.98
C GLY A 44 6.85 7.76 13.74
N ARG A 45 7.18 6.47 13.63
CA ARG A 45 7.82 5.89 12.44
C ARG A 45 6.80 5.72 11.33
N THR A 46 7.14 6.11 10.11
CA THR A 46 6.30 5.85 8.92
C THR A 46 6.29 4.36 8.60
N VAL A 47 5.11 3.77 8.56
CA VAL A 47 4.89 2.34 8.34
C VAL A 47 4.33 2.07 6.95
N ILE A 48 3.47 2.96 6.47
CA ILE A 48 2.88 2.91 5.13
C ILE A 48 3.02 4.32 4.54
N SER A 49 3.42 4.43 3.28
CA SER A 49 3.35 5.70 2.54
C SER A 49 3.02 5.46 1.10
N LEU A 50 2.24 6.37 0.51
CA LEU A 50 2.08 6.48 -0.94
C LEU A 50 2.98 7.62 -1.43
N ASP A 51 4.00 7.27 -2.22
CA ASP A 51 4.97 8.18 -2.80
C ASP A 51 4.92 8.06 -4.33
N TYR A 52 4.21 9.00 -4.95
CA TYR A 52 3.90 8.96 -6.38
C TYR A 52 3.15 7.66 -6.73
N TYR A 53 3.76 6.73 -7.49
CA TYR A 53 3.18 5.41 -7.77
C TYR A 53 3.59 4.32 -6.77
N ASP A 54 4.49 4.62 -5.83
CA ASP A 54 5.09 3.59 -4.99
C ASP A 54 4.38 3.57 -3.63
N VAL A 55 3.72 2.46 -3.32
CA VAL A 55 3.27 2.16 -1.96
C VAL A 55 4.42 1.50 -1.22
N LYS A 56 4.93 2.16 -0.19
CA LYS A 56 6.09 1.71 0.59
C LYS A 56 5.66 1.28 1.98
N LEU A 57 6.12 0.09 2.37
CA LEU A 57 5.95 -0.47 3.71
C LEU A 57 7.29 -0.55 4.42
N ASP A 58 7.31 -0.28 5.73
CA ASP A 58 8.49 -0.51 6.56
C ASP A 58 8.87 -2.01 6.57
N LEU A 59 10.15 -2.32 6.75
CA LEU A 59 10.65 -3.71 6.74
C LEU A 59 10.09 -4.56 7.89
N VAL A 60 9.74 -3.95 9.01
CA VAL A 60 9.33 -4.68 10.22
C VAL A 60 7.83 -4.96 10.29
N VAL A 61 7.05 -4.54 9.29
CA VAL A 61 5.60 -4.80 9.28
C VAL A 61 5.29 -6.29 9.13
N SER A 62 4.16 -6.70 9.70
CA SER A 62 3.66 -8.07 9.59
C SER A 62 3.31 -8.44 8.14
N TRP A 63 3.37 -9.73 7.83
CA TRP A 63 2.97 -10.23 6.51
C TRP A 63 1.47 -10.08 6.25
N ASP A 64 0.64 -10.04 7.29
CA ASP A 64 -0.78 -9.74 7.15
C ASP A 64 -1.02 -8.33 6.61
N LEU A 65 -0.28 -7.33 7.12
CA LEU A 65 -0.37 -5.97 6.60
C LEU A 65 0.08 -5.92 5.13
N VAL A 66 1.19 -6.60 4.80
CA VAL A 66 1.71 -6.67 3.43
C VAL A 66 0.66 -7.25 2.49
N LYS A 67 -0.04 -8.31 2.92
CA LYS A 67 -1.12 -8.96 2.17
C LYS A 67 -2.29 -8.01 1.96
N ASP A 68 -2.79 -7.37 3.02
CA ASP A 68 -3.97 -6.48 2.93
C ASP A 68 -3.70 -5.27 2.02
N VAL A 69 -2.54 -4.63 2.20
CA VAL A 69 -2.08 -3.54 1.33
C VAL A 69 -1.90 -4.03 -0.10
N GLY A 70 -1.29 -5.21 -0.30
CA GLY A 70 -1.12 -5.79 -1.63
C GLY A 70 -2.43 -6.13 -2.34
N ILE A 71 -3.47 -6.51 -1.60
CA ILE A 71 -4.82 -6.69 -2.12
C ILE A 71 -5.40 -5.34 -2.55
N ALA A 72 -5.25 -4.28 -1.75
CA ALA A 72 -5.71 -2.94 -2.09
C ALA A 72 -5.03 -2.41 -3.36
N VAL A 73 -3.70 -2.49 -3.44
CA VAL A 73 -2.92 -2.12 -4.63
C VAL A 73 -3.40 -2.89 -5.86
N ARG A 74 -3.62 -4.21 -5.74
CA ARG A 74 -4.13 -5.03 -6.84
C ARG A 74 -5.54 -4.62 -7.29
N ARG A 75 -6.41 -4.23 -6.35
CA ARG A 75 -7.79 -3.80 -6.64
C ARG A 75 -7.84 -2.44 -7.33
N PHE A 76 -6.83 -1.60 -7.15
CA PHE A 76 -6.71 -0.30 -7.82
C PHE A 76 -6.50 -0.44 -9.35
N LYS A 77 -6.02 -1.60 -9.83
CA LYS A 77 -5.87 -1.95 -11.27
C LYS A 77 -4.92 -1.07 -12.08
N ASP A 78 -4.12 -0.24 -11.44
CA ASP A 78 -3.02 0.50 -12.07
C ASP A 78 -1.72 -0.33 -12.02
N LYS A 79 -1.13 -0.58 -13.19
CA LYS A 79 0.10 -1.39 -13.33
C LYS A 79 1.36 -0.60 -13.00
N GLU A 80 1.27 0.72 -12.95
CA GLU A 80 2.40 1.58 -12.59
C GLU A 80 2.63 1.60 -11.09
N VAL A 81 1.60 1.24 -10.31
CA VAL A 81 1.67 1.17 -8.86
C VAL A 81 2.46 -0.05 -8.43
N LEU A 82 3.52 0.19 -7.66
CA LEU A 82 4.38 -0.85 -7.10
C LEU A 82 4.22 -0.88 -5.58
N LEU A 83 4.24 -2.09 -5.02
CA LEU A 83 4.29 -2.29 -3.58
C LEU A 83 5.72 -2.65 -3.18
N PHE A 84 6.28 -1.89 -2.24
CA PHE A 84 7.59 -2.14 -1.65
C PHE A 84 7.46 -2.53 -0.18
N ARG A 85 8.34 -3.42 0.27
CA ARG A 85 8.64 -3.66 1.69
C ARG A 85 10.13 -3.41 1.90
N GLY A 86 10.47 -2.31 2.57
CA GLY A 86 11.80 -1.72 2.49
C GLY A 86 12.20 -1.46 1.03
N GLU A 87 13.28 -2.07 0.59
CA GLU A 87 13.80 -1.92 -0.78
C GLU A 87 13.31 -2.98 -1.77
N THR A 88 12.54 -3.98 -1.29
CA THR A 88 12.10 -5.10 -2.12
C THR A 88 10.70 -4.89 -2.68
N VAL A 89 10.53 -5.06 -3.98
CA VAL A 89 9.22 -5.08 -4.63
C VAL A 89 8.47 -6.37 -4.28
N ILE A 90 7.26 -6.22 -3.75
CA ILE A 90 6.34 -7.33 -3.49
C ILE A 90 5.47 -7.56 -4.73
N THR A 91 5.62 -8.73 -5.31
CA THR A 91 4.96 -9.10 -6.57
C THR A 91 3.53 -9.60 -6.36
N HIS A 92 2.71 -9.53 -7.42
CA HIS A 92 1.37 -10.14 -7.42
C HIS A 92 1.36 -11.63 -7.08
N LYS A 93 2.42 -12.37 -7.45
CA LYS A 93 2.56 -13.80 -7.12
C LYS A 93 2.73 -14.00 -5.62
N GLN A 94 3.54 -13.17 -4.97
CA GLN A 94 3.72 -13.21 -3.52
C GLN A 94 2.43 -12.86 -2.77
N ILE A 95 1.70 -11.84 -3.20
CA ILE A 95 0.38 -11.51 -2.59
C ILE A 95 -0.62 -12.66 -2.77
N LYS A 96 -0.66 -13.28 -3.95
CA LYS A 96 -1.52 -14.45 -4.19
C LYS A 96 -1.17 -15.61 -3.25
N TYR A 97 0.13 -15.89 -3.10
CA TYR A 97 0.62 -16.93 -2.19
C TYR A 97 0.24 -16.67 -0.73
N LEU A 98 0.42 -15.44 -0.22
CA LEU A 98 0.03 -15.08 1.14
C LEU A 98 -1.47 -15.30 1.40
N LYS A 99 -2.31 -14.95 0.43
CA LYS A 99 -3.76 -15.18 0.52
C LYS A 99 -4.13 -16.66 0.52
N GLU A 100 -3.44 -17.48 -0.28
CA GLU A 100 -3.69 -18.92 -0.36
C GLU A 100 -3.28 -19.64 0.94
N MET A 101 -2.18 -19.23 1.57
CA MET A 101 -1.75 -19.78 2.86
C MET A 101 -2.77 -19.53 3.98
N GLU A 102 -3.35 -18.34 4.04
CA GLU A 102 -4.39 -18.01 5.03
C GLU A 102 -5.65 -18.88 4.86
N LEU A 103 -6.07 -19.13 3.63
CA LEU A 103 -7.21 -20.00 3.32
C LEU A 103 -6.96 -21.47 3.72
N GLN A 104 -5.71 -21.92 3.73
CA GLN A 104 -5.33 -23.27 4.16
C GLN A 104 -5.17 -23.39 5.68
N ALA A 105 -4.96 -22.27 6.37
CA ALA A 105 -4.82 -22.21 7.82
C ALA A 105 -6.16 -22.01 8.57
N SER A 106 -7.26 -21.80 7.83
CA SER A 106 -8.63 -21.64 8.33
C SER A 106 -9.42 -22.95 8.19
#